data_AF-A0A9D2HWY6-F1
#
_entry.id   AF-A0A9D2HWY6-F1
#
_cell.length_a   1.000
_cell.length_b   1.000
_cell.length_c   1.000
_cell.angle_alpha   90.00
_cell.angle_beta   90.00
_cell.angle_gamma   90.00
#
_symmetry.space_group_name_H-M   'P 1'
#
loop_
_entity.id
_entity.type
_entity.pdbx_description
1 polymer ?
#
loop_
_entity_poly.entity_id
_entity_poly.type
_entity_poly.pdbx_seq_one_letter_code
_entity_poly.pdbx_strand_id
1 'polypeptide(L)'
;MKRTTIHISAALALLLGLAACTQDEAGFLPEGAEGTPIVFTATGLSPTATATAGTRAPVDGDWEGVQSVAVRMDGTVKAYNVTPSTSDNTGAMLTSDDPHYWTNHTDRLVTAWWPYTAGETTPPAVVVKADQSARKDFEGSDLIVAEEQTVSYGNPTLRFTHRTARVTVILTDYTEGLKSVSLTGLSTENGNPAEIAPYDKGGDTYTALVAPQTVAAGTAFITCKFTNGKVFAYKMKNDTEWKAGEEYTYTVSLAAAKDPGYTVSEDGRTYNVYTDEGLRNVAKLVNEEWKLDINIILTNNIDLTGIDWTPICPDNSKKYTGTFDGGNHTITGLTVTGSNRYAGLFGQIGPGGTVKNVVLTEVNVTSGTFVGGVAGWSFGGNIENCSVSGSVSGSSGSNVGGVVGYQQGGSITGCSSSATVKGTQRAGGVAGTTNSGATLTACYATGDVTLEIAPTENISGGGVVGFNGGSSILACYAIGNVTSTGSSTGSVCIGGLLGDNYTAVTACYWKNNQEQGIGYNQGGTDVEATKVGGNITWQNAVDDMNNALQSAGSEWRYELTGKLPTLTKQ
;
A
#
# COMPACT_ATOMS: atom_id res chain seq x y z
N MET A 1 -49.70 41.24 56.33
CA MET A 1 -49.00 41.80 57.52
C MET A 1 -47.52 41.59 57.24
N LYS A 2 -46.62 42.52 56.94
CA LYS A 2 -46.44 44.00 56.95
C LYS A 2 -45.43 44.25 55.80
N ARG A 3 -45.62 45.09 54.77
CA ARG A 3 -45.61 46.57 54.70
C ARG A 3 -44.59 47.27 55.60
N THR A 4 -43.56 47.85 54.97
CA THR A 4 -42.96 49.20 55.17
C THR A 4 -41.73 49.26 54.27
N THR A 5 -41.63 49.99 53.14
CA THR A 5 -41.96 51.38 52.79
C THR A 5 -41.13 52.41 53.56
N ILE A 6 -40.27 53.15 52.84
CA ILE A 6 -40.19 54.63 52.74
C ILE A 6 -39.09 54.92 51.68
N HIS A 7 -39.34 55.52 50.50
CA HIS A 7 -39.89 56.84 50.11
C HIS A 7 -38.85 57.98 50.22
N ILE A 8 -38.57 58.69 49.10
CA ILE A 8 -39.06 60.05 48.72
C ILE A 8 -37.79 60.87 48.38
N SER A 9 -37.64 61.73 47.36
CA SER A 9 -38.50 62.51 46.45
C SER A 9 -37.58 63.07 45.34
N ALA A 10 -37.95 63.16 44.05
CA ALA A 10 -39.01 63.93 43.38
C ALA A 10 -38.55 65.30 42.83
N ALA A 11 -38.78 65.52 41.54
CA ALA A 11 -39.43 66.70 40.94
C ALA A 11 -39.60 66.43 39.42
N LEU A 12 -40.82 66.22 38.89
CA LEU A 12 -41.80 67.21 38.35
C LEU A 12 -41.29 67.93 37.07
N ALA A 13 -42.02 68.15 35.97
CA ALA A 13 -43.31 67.70 35.41
C ALA A 13 -43.54 68.40 34.04
N LEU A 14 -44.68 68.09 33.41
CA LEU A 14 -45.45 68.75 32.32
C LEU A 14 -45.28 68.18 30.90
N LEU A 15 -46.18 67.35 30.34
CA LEU A 15 -47.63 67.39 30.03
C LEU A 15 -47.98 68.03 28.66
N LEU A 16 -48.32 67.15 27.70
CA LEU A 16 -49.35 67.18 26.64
C LEU A 16 -49.64 68.46 25.83
N GLY A 17 -49.59 68.30 24.50
CA GLY A 17 -50.35 69.07 23.52
C GLY A 17 -50.35 68.40 22.14
N LEU A 18 -51.42 67.66 21.83
CA LEU A 18 -51.72 67.15 20.49
C LEU A 18 -52.06 68.32 19.55
N ALA A 19 -51.48 68.35 18.35
CA ALA A 19 -52.06 68.98 17.18
C ALA A 19 -51.61 68.23 15.92
N ALA A 20 -52.60 67.77 15.15
CA ALA A 20 -52.47 67.16 13.84
C ALA A 20 -52.40 68.25 12.74
N CYS A 21 -51.83 67.86 11.59
CA CYS A 21 -51.82 68.54 10.28
C CYS A 21 -50.93 69.81 10.23
N THR A 22 -50.09 70.05 9.21
CA THR A 22 -50.16 69.73 7.78
C THR A 22 -48.78 69.51 7.16
N GLN A 23 -48.76 68.82 6.02
CA GLN A 23 -47.70 68.93 5.01
C GLN A 23 -47.51 70.39 4.55
N ASP A 24 -46.36 70.60 3.90
CA ASP A 24 -45.86 71.83 3.25
C ASP A 24 -45.26 72.89 4.17
N GLU A 25 -43.96 72.72 4.43
CA GLU A 25 -43.01 73.76 4.04
C GLU A 25 -41.67 73.11 3.65
N ALA A 26 -41.46 73.02 2.34
CA ALA A 26 -40.17 72.74 1.75
C ALA A 26 -39.22 73.91 2.04
N GLY A 27 -38.49 73.81 3.16
CA GLY A 27 -37.26 74.53 3.37
C GLY A 27 -36.10 73.76 2.75
N PHE A 28 -35.93 73.91 1.43
CA PHE A 28 -34.68 73.57 0.74
C PHE A 28 -33.51 74.19 1.49
N LEU A 29 -32.74 73.38 2.21
CA LEU A 29 -31.36 73.73 2.52
C LEU A 29 -30.59 73.74 1.19
N PRO A 30 -29.71 74.72 0.96
CA PRO A 30 -28.97 74.79 -0.28
C PRO A 30 -28.14 73.52 -0.48
N GLU A 31 -28.27 73.00 -1.70
CA GLU A 31 -27.38 72.06 -2.37
C GLU A 31 -25.91 72.44 -2.11
N GLY A 32 -25.16 71.52 -1.50
CA GLY A 32 -23.71 71.68 -1.24
C GLY A 32 -23.34 71.70 0.24
N ALA A 33 -23.48 70.58 0.95
CA ALA A 33 -22.71 70.40 2.19
C ALA A 33 -21.30 69.92 1.81
N GLU A 34 -20.42 70.85 1.46
CA GLU A 34 -18.98 70.63 1.57
C GLU A 34 -18.68 70.21 3.03
N GLY A 35 -18.05 69.05 3.23
CA GLY A 35 -17.45 68.70 4.53
C GLY A 35 -18.14 67.62 5.36
N THR A 36 -19.07 66.82 4.81
CA THR A 36 -19.55 65.62 5.51
C THR A 36 -18.49 64.50 5.44
N PRO A 37 -17.92 64.03 6.57
CA PRO A 37 -16.93 62.95 6.54
C PRO A 37 -17.56 61.63 6.08
N ILE A 38 -16.89 60.94 5.15
CA ILE A 38 -17.32 59.64 4.66
C ILE A 38 -16.90 58.58 5.68
N VAL A 39 -17.89 57.94 6.27
CA VAL A 39 -17.75 56.71 7.06
C VAL A 39 -18.25 55.58 6.18
N PHE A 40 -17.46 54.51 6.02
CA PHE A 40 -17.89 53.38 5.21
C PHE A 40 -18.45 52.27 6.08
N THR A 41 -19.47 51.58 5.57
CA THR A 41 -19.81 50.25 6.02
C THR A 41 -19.01 49.26 5.19
N ALA A 42 -18.28 48.36 5.82
CA ALA A 42 -17.50 47.33 5.15
C ALA A 42 -18.07 45.95 5.45
N THR A 43 -18.15 45.12 4.41
CA THR A 43 -18.51 43.71 4.49
C THR A 43 -17.30 42.85 4.11
N GLY A 44 -17.21 41.64 4.66
CA GLY A 44 -16.02 40.80 4.54
C GLY A 44 -14.88 41.21 5.48
N LEU A 45 -15.18 41.76 6.67
CA LEU A 45 -14.23 42.14 7.73
C LEU A 45 -14.84 41.84 9.12
N SER A 46 -14.14 41.11 10.01
CA SER A 46 -14.60 40.81 11.40
C SER A 46 -13.69 41.45 12.46
N PRO A 47 -14.24 42.03 13.53
CA PRO A 47 -13.42 42.65 14.57
C PRO A 47 -13.14 41.73 15.77
N THR A 48 -11.86 41.63 16.09
CA THR A 48 -11.09 41.19 17.29
C THR A 48 -11.70 40.59 18.58
N ALA A 49 -13.00 40.52 18.85
CA ALA A 49 -13.49 40.28 20.23
C ALA A 49 -14.22 38.94 20.49
N THR A 50 -13.73 37.78 20.02
CA THR A 50 -13.73 36.48 20.75
C THR A 50 -13.19 35.32 19.88
N ALA A 51 -11.89 35.35 19.56
CA ALA A 51 -11.24 34.16 19.00
C ALA A 51 -10.98 33.13 20.12
N THR A 52 -11.96 32.29 20.42
CA THR A 52 -11.66 30.98 21.03
C THR A 52 -10.95 30.17 19.95
N ALA A 53 -9.80 29.59 20.25
CA ALA A 53 -8.97 28.86 19.28
C ALA A 53 -9.82 27.84 18.50
N GLY A 54 -10.04 28.04 17.19
CA GLY A 54 -10.77 27.04 16.42
C GLY A 54 -11.16 27.30 14.97
N THR A 55 -11.61 28.49 14.53
CA THR A 55 -12.26 28.58 13.20
C THR A 55 -12.02 29.90 12.47
N ARG A 56 -11.06 29.94 11.53
CA ARG A 56 -11.00 30.98 10.47
C ARG A 56 -11.97 30.57 9.35
N ALA A 57 -12.89 31.47 8.98
CA ALA A 57 -13.97 31.20 8.05
C ALA A 57 -13.49 31.00 6.58
N PRO A 58 -14.21 30.23 5.76
CA PRO A 58 -13.83 29.96 4.39
C PRO A 58 -14.25 31.07 3.41
N VAL A 59 -13.25 31.68 2.75
CA VAL A 59 -13.27 32.47 1.50
C VAL A 59 -14.17 33.73 1.43
N ASP A 60 -15.24 33.86 2.22
CA ASP A 60 -16.09 35.07 2.27
C ASP A 60 -16.76 35.28 3.66
N GLY A 61 -16.21 34.67 4.73
CA GLY A 61 -16.60 34.90 6.13
C GLY A 61 -15.58 35.78 6.85
N ASP A 62 -16.07 36.64 7.72
CA ASP A 62 -15.42 37.88 8.16
C ASP A 62 -13.95 37.75 8.63
N TRP A 63 -13.08 38.65 8.17
CA TRP A 63 -11.66 38.67 8.48
C TRP A 63 -11.34 39.19 9.87
N GLU A 64 -10.86 38.32 10.75
CA GLU A 64 -10.48 38.69 12.11
C GLU A 64 -9.11 39.42 12.17
N GLY A 65 -9.01 40.45 13.01
CA GLY A 65 -7.73 41.06 13.37
C GLY A 65 -7.29 42.26 12.52
N VAL A 66 -8.09 42.67 11.52
CA VAL A 66 -7.81 43.86 10.69
C VAL A 66 -8.06 45.13 11.52
N GLN A 67 -7.02 45.93 11.76
CA GLN A 67 -7.10 47.15 12.57
C GLN A 67 -7.32 48.41 11.74
N SER A 68 -6.74 48.47 10.55
CA SER A 68 -6.82 49.63 9.66
C SER A 68 -6.68 49.21 8.21
N VAL A 69 -7.39 49.87 7.30
CA VAL A 69 -7.29 49.70 5.85
C VAL A 69 -6.87 51.01 5.18
N ALA A 70 -6.28 50.95 3.99
CA ALA A 70 -6.17 52.12 3.14
C ALA A 70 -7.45 52.32 2.34
N VAL A 71 -7.87 53.56 2.15
CA VAL A 71 -8.98 53.95 1.27
C VAL A 71 -8.50 55.02 0.30
N ARG A 72 -8.48 54.65 -0.98
CA ARG A 72 -8.19 55.53 -2.12
C ARG A 72 -9.48 56.05 -2.73
N MET A 73 -9.61 57.36 -2.79
CA MET A 73 -10.71 58.06 -3.44
C MET A 73 -10.19 59.38 -4.02
N ASP A 74 -10.67 59.75 -5.21
CA ASP A 74 -10.28 61.00 -5.90
C ASP A 74 -8.74 61.21 -5.99
N GLY A 75 -7.98 60.12 -6.18
CA GLY A 75 -6.53 60.14 -6.34
C GLY A 75 -5.72 60.27 -5.04
N THR A 76 -6.35 60.30 -3.86
CA THR A 76 -5.68 60.37 -2.56
C THR A 76 -5.97 59.14 -1.71
N VAL A 77 -4.98 58.70 -0.91
CA VAL A 77 -5.09 57.54 -0.01
C VAL A 77 -5.11 58.01 1.43
N LYS A 78 -6.09 57.54 2.19
CA LYS A 78 -6.21 57.83 3.62
C LYS A 78 -6.39 56.54 4.40
N ALA A 79 -5.85 56.49 5.62
CA ALA A 79 -6.00 55.34 6.50
C ALA A 79 -7.36 55.40 7.21
N TYR A 80 -8.05 54.27 7.30
CA TYR A 80 -9.30 54.12 8.01
C TYR A 80 -9.19 53.00 9.03
N ASN A 81 -9.50 53.31 10.29
CA ASN A 81 -9.63 52.36 11.38
C ASN A 81 -10.87 51.49 11.18
N VAL A 82 -10.71 50.19 11.42
CA VAL A 82 -11.78 49.19 11.32
C VAL A 82 -12.39 48.99 12.70
N THR A 83 -13.70 49.24 12.82
CA THR A 83 -14.45 49.09 14.07
C THR A 83 -15.70 48.23 13.86
N PRO A 84 -16.10 47.36 14.79
CA PRO A 84 -17.32 46.57 14.66
C PRO A 84 -18.59 47.39 14.44
N SER A 85 -19.43 46.97 13.48
CA SER A 85 -20.83 47.37 13.42
C SER A 85 -21.72 46.21 13.87
N THR A 86 -22.38 46.37 15.02
CA THR A 86 -23.39 45.46 15.64
C THR A 86 -22.94 44.09 16.19
N SER A 87 -23.77 43.53 17.07
CA SER A 87 -23.51 42.34 17.91
C SER A 87 -23.42 41.00 17.16
N ASP A 88 -23.59 41.02 15.83
CA ASP A 88 -23.65 39.87 14.94
C ASP A 88 -22.38 39.66 14.10
N ASN A 89 -21.36 40.53 14.22
CA ASN A 89 -20.00 40.36 13.68
C ASN A 89 -19.86 40.22 12.14
N THR A 90 -20.87 40.58 11.35
CA THR A 90 -20.89 40.42 9.88
C THR A 90 -20.50 41.67 9.08
N GLY A 91 -20.05 42.73 9.77
CA GLY A 91 -19.62 43.97 9.14
C GLY A 91 -18.79 44.86 10.06
N ALA A 92 -18.13 45.84 9.47
CA ALA A 92 -17.31 46.83 10.16
C ALA A 92 -17.60 48.25 9.68
N MET A 93 -17.56 49.22 10.59
CA MET A 93 -17.46 50.64 10.27
C MET A 93 -16.01 51.03 10.04
N LEU A 94 -15.74 51.67 8.91
CA LEU A 94 -14.46 52.31 8.61
C LEU A 94 -14.54 53.79 8.96
N THR A 95 -13.75 54.21 9.94
CA THR A 95 -13.65 55.61 10.40
C THR A 95 -12.23 56.11 10.30
N SER A 96 -12.02 57.42 10.14
CA SER A 96 -10.69 58.01 10.06
C SER A 96 -10.64 59.35 10.80
N ASP A 97 -9.48 59.65 11.38
CA ASP A 97 -9.19 60.96 11.96
C ASP A 97 -8.98 62.04 10.88
N ASP A 98 -8.65 61.61 9.66
CA ASP A 98 -8.62 62.42 8.44
C ASP A 98 -9.44 61.70 7.35
N PRO A 99 -10.78 61.80 7.37
CA PRO A 99 -11.62 61.09 6.42
C PRO A 99 -11.60 61.77 5.04
N HIS A 100 -11.99 61.01 4.03
CA HIS A 100 -12.53 61.57 2.79
C HIS A 100 -13.84 62.30 3.07
N TYR A 101 -14.18 63.29 2.26
CA TYR A 101 -15.39 64.10 2.45
C TYR A 101 -16.27 64.07 1.21
N TRP A 102 -17.59 64.02 1.44
CA TRP A 102 -18.53 64.29 0.37
C TRP A 102 -18.48 65.78 0.03
N THR A 103 -18.21 66.07 -1.25
CA THR A 103 -18.26 67.43 -1.82
C THR A 103 -19.53 67.66 -2.65
N ASN A 104 -20.22 66.58 -3.01
CA ASN A 104 -21.52 66.54 -3.68
C ASN A 104 -22.16 65.15 -3.47
N HIS A 105 -23.35 64.91 -4.03
CA HIS A 105 -24.05 63.62 -3.95
C HIS A 105 -23.77 62.70 -5.14
N THR A 106 -22.68 62.94 -5.88
CA THR A 106 -22.27 62.10 -7.00
C THR A 106 -21.52 60.88 -6.48
N ASP A 107 -21.84 59.73 -7.05
CA ASP A 107 -21.16 58.48 -6.75
C ASP A 107 -19.63 58.59 -6.93
N ARG A 108 -18.89 57.90 -6.06
CA ARG A 108 -17.42 57.89 -6.06
C ARG A 108 -16.89 56.50 -6.28
N LEU A 109 -15.82 56.43 -7.07
CA LEU A 109 -15.06 55.20 -7.22
C LEU A 109 -14.05 55.11 -6.08
N VAL A 110 -14.13 54.03 -5.31
CA VAL A 110 -13.32 53.83 -4.12
C VAL A 110 -12.56 52.52 -4.24
N THR A 111 -11.27 52.55 -3.92
CA THR A 111 -10.45 51.35 -3.77
C THR A 111 -9.97 51.27 -2.33
N ALA A 112 -10.17 50.16 -1.64
CA ALA A 112 -9.65 49.97 -0.29
C ALA A 112 -8.89 48.65 -0.15
N TRP A 113 -7.84 48.60 0.66
CA TRP A 113 -7.03 47.37 0.81
C TRP A 113 -6.38 47.20 2.18
N TRP A 114 -6.02 45.95 2.46
CA TRP A 114 -5.20 45.53 3.61
C TRP A 114 -4.30 44.35 3.22
N PRO A 115 -3.04 44.28 3.71
CA PRO A 115 -2.37 45.22 4.60
C PRO A 115 -2.07 46.57 3.95
N TYR A 116 -1.97 47.63 4.76
CA TYR A 116 -1.60 48.98 4.31
C TYR A 116 -0.25 49.39 4.91
N THR A 117 0.68 49.81 4.05
CA THR A 117 1.93 50.46 4.45
C THR A 117 1.84 51.95 4.17
N ALA A 118 2.18 52.80 5.16
CA ALA A 118 2.14 54.25 5.00
C ALA A 118 2.94 54.71 3.77
N GLY A 119 2.30 55.49 2.90
CA GLY A 119 2.88 56.00 1.66
C GLY A 119 2.51 55.23 0.39
N GLU A 120 1.80 54.10 0.51
CA GLU A 120 1.24 53.39 -0.66
C GLU A 120 0.14 54.22 -1.35
N THR A 121 0.20 54.31 -2.68
CA THR A 121 -0.79 55.03 -3.50
C THR A 121 -1.76 54.10 -4.24
N THR A 122 -1.47 52.80 -4.25
CA THR A 122 -2.20 51.72 -4.93
C THR A 122 -2.08 50.45 -4.09
N PRO A 123 -3.03 49.50 -4.20
CA PRO A 123 -2.87 48.18 -3.59
C PRO A 123 -1.57 47.51 -4.06
N PRO A 124 -0.84 46.80 -3.17
CA PRO A 124 0.36 46.05 -3.56
C PRO A 124 0.01 44.86 -4.45
N ALA A 125 1.01 44.33 -5.16
CA ALA A 125 0.89 43.05 -5.86
C ALA A 125 0.72 41.90 -4.86
N VAL A 126 0.06 40.82 -5.28
CA VAL A 126 -0.09 39.61 -4.46
C VAL A 126 1.28 38.94 -4.32
N VAL A 127 1.81 38.89 -3.10
CA VAL A 127 3.04 38.18 -2.75
C VAL A 127 2.79 37.37 -1.47
N VAL A 128 2.98 36.05 -1.55
CA VAL A 128 2.80 35.13 -0.42
C VAL A 128 4.15 34.65 0.13
N LYS A 129 4.17 34.18 1.38
CA LYS A 129 5.37 33.61 1.98
C LYS A 129 5.61 32.17 1.49
N ALA A 130 6.89 31.81 1.36
CA ALA A 130 7.32 30.44 1.04
C ALA A 130 7.05 29.47 2.21
N ASP A 131 7.29 29.90 3.44
CA ASP A 131 6.95 29.12 4.62
C ASP A 131 5.69 29.69 5.25
N GLN A 132 4.59 28.96 5.13
CA GLN A 132 3.30 29.25 5.77
C GLN A 132 2.96 28.21 6.85
N SER A 133 3.92 27.35 7.23
CA SER A 133 3.70 26.29 8.22
C SER A 133 3.33 26.84 9.60
N ALA A 134 3.79 28.05 9.92
CA ALA A 134 3.35 28.81 11.07
C ALA A 134 2.11 29.65 10.74
N ARG A 135 1.11 29.64 11.63
CA ARG A 135 -0.15 30.39 11.48
C ARG A 135 0.07 31.86 11.12
N LYS A 136 1.03 32.51 11.78
CA LYS A 136 1.39 33.92 11.55
C LYS A 136 1.81 34.19 10.09
N ASP A 137 2.49 33.24 9.46
CA ASP A 137 3.04 33.41 8.12
C ASP A 137 2.03 33.03 7.03
N PHE A 138 1.14 32.07 7.32
CA PHE A 138 -0.08 31.83 6.56
C PHE A 138 -0.98 33.08 6.55
N GLU A 139 -1.35 33.61 7.71
CA GLU A 139 -2.17 34.83 7.82
C GLU A 139 -1.44 36.09 7.32
N GLY A 140 -0.11 36.12 7.40
CA GLY A 140 0.70 37.22 6.88
C GLY A 140 0.87 37.23 5.36
N SER A 141 0.34 36.23 4.65
CA SER A 141 0.37 36.14 3.18
C SER A 141 -0.92 36.69 2.54
N ASP A 142 -1.82 37.21 3.35
CA ASP A 142 -3.13 37.70 2.93
C ASP A 142 -3.07 39.10 2.30
N LEU A 143 -3.89 39.30 1.26
CA LEU A 143 -4.17 40.59 0.66
C LEU A 143 -5.67 40.65 0.35
N ILE A 144 -6.37 41.63 0.91
CA ILE A 144 -7.77 41.91 0.61
C ILE A 144 -7.94 43.27 -0.01
N VAL A 145 -8.84 43.35 -0.99
CA VAL A 145 -9.11 44.58 -1.72
C VAL A 145 -10.60 44.70 -1.99
N ALA A 146 -11.17 45.88 -1.72
CA ALA A 146 -12.41 46.35 -2.33
C ALA A 146 -12.00 47.19 -3.55
N GLU A 147 -11.91 46.57 -4.72
CA GLU A 147 -11.33 47.20 -5.90
C GLU A 147 -12.39 47.98 -6.68
N GLU A 148 -12.10 49.27 -6.93
CA GLU A 148 -12.90 50.14 -7.81
C GLU A 148 -14.42 50.02 -7.63
N GLN A 149 -14.89 50.09 -6.38
CA GLN A 149 -16.30 49.99 -6.06
C GLN A 149 -16.96 51.37 -6.07
N THR A 150 -18.14 51.44 -6.68
CA THR A 150 -18.97 52.64 -6.69
C THR A 150 -19.68 52.80 -5.34
N VAL A 151 -19.49 53.95 -4.71
CA VAL A 151 -19.99 54.30 -3.38
C VAL A 151 -20.89 55.53 -3.50
N SER A 152 -22.09 55.49 -2.91
CA SER A 152 -23.09 56.57 -3.00
C SER A 152 -23.29 57.32 -1.67
N TYR A 153 -23.68 58.60 -1.74
CA TYR A 153 -23.80 59.52 -0.59
C TYR A 153 -24.67 59.02 0.58
N GLY A 154 -25.70 58.20 0.29
CA GLY A 154 -26.58 57.61 1.31
C GLY A 154 -26.26 56.16 1.70
N ASN A 155 -25.33 55.50 1.01
CA ASN A 155 -24.98 54.11 1.25
C ASN A 155 -23.49 53.84 0.93
N PRO A 156 -22.57 54.35 1.76
CA PRO A 156 -21.14 54.19 1.52
C PRO A 156 -20.64 52.79 1.90
N THR A 157 -21.02 51.77 1.12
CA THR A 157 -20.67 50.38 1.41
C THR A 157 -19.50 49.88 0.57
N LEU A 158 -18.56 49.19 1.20
CA LEU A 158 -17.44 48.48 0.57
C LEU A 158 -17.53 46.98 0.86
N ARG A 159 -17.14 46.15 -0.10
CA ARG A 159 -17.00 44.70 0.07
C ARG A 159 -15.57 44.27 -0.22
N PHE A 160 -14.88 43.76 0.79
CA PHE A 160 -13.53 43.24 0.65
C PHE A 160 -13.55 41.79 0.16
N THR A 161 -12.64 41.44 -0.74
CA THR A 161 -12.41 40.06 -1.18
C THR A 161 -10.91 39.72 -1.16
N HIS A 162 -10.58 38.44 -0.99
CA HIS A 162 -9.20 37.96 -1.11
C HIS A 162 -8.65 38.20 -2.52
N ARG A 163 -7.39 38.62 -2.61
CA ARG A 163 -6.60 38.65 -3.83
C ARG A 163 -5.73 37.40 -4.02
N THR A 164 -5.61 36.58 -2.99
CA THR A 164 -5.01 35.25 -3.04
C THR A 164 -6.05 34.20 -3.41
N ALA A 165 -5.59 33.07 -3.95
CA ALA A 165 -6.37 31.84 -3.95
C ALA A 165 -6.00 31.01 -2.70
N ARG A 166 -6.92 30.22 -2.17
CA ARG A 166 -6.63 29.25 -1.11
C ARG A 166 -6.56 27.85 -1.68
N VAL A 167 -5.50 27.12 -1.34
CA VAL A 167 -5.33 25.72 -1.70
C VAL A 167 -5.32 24.89 -0.42
N THR A 168 -6.23 23.93 -0.35
CA THR A 168 -6.37 22.99 0.76
C THR A 168 -6.04 21.59 0.27
N VAL A 169 -5.16 20.88 0.97
CA VAL A 169 -4.73 19.52 0.69
C VAL A 169 -5.19 18.64 1.85
N ILE A 170 -5.94 17.59 1.55
CA ILE A 170 -6.38 16.58 2.52
C ILE A 170 -5.67 15.28 2.18
N LEU A 171 -4.85 14.77 3.09
CA LEU A 171 -4.18 13.49 2.90
C LEU A 171 -5.04 12.34 3.42
N THR A 172 -5.04 11.22 2.70
CA THR A 172 -5.70 9.97 3.14
C THR A 172 -4.77 8.77 2.97
N ASP A 173 -5.11 7.67 3.64
CA ASP A 173 -4.55 6.33 3.39
C ASP A 173 -3.02 6.17 3.57
N TYR A 174 -2.38 6.98 4.42
CA TYR A 174 -0.97 6.79 4.76
C TYR A 174 -0.82 6.12 6.14
N THR A 175 0.12 5.18 6.23
CA THR A 175 0.47 4.47 7.47
C THR A 175 1.91 4.74 7.93
N GLU A 176 2.70 5.38 7.06
CA GLU A 176 4.10 5.71 7.29
C GLU A 176 4.23 7.13 7.86
N GLY A 177 5.29 7.41 8.65
CA GLY A 177 5.50 8.76 9.19
C GLY A 177 5.70 9.80 8.09
N LEU A 178 4.87 10.85 8.08
CA LEU A 178 4.99 11.96 7.15
C LEU A 178 6.03 12.97 7.67
N LYS A 179 6.96 13.40 6.81
CA LYS A 179 8.00 14.39 7.13
C LYS A 179 7.55 15.80 6.74
N SER A 180 6.96 15.98 5.56
CA SER A 180 6.48 17.29 5.11
C SER A 180 5.49 17.18 3.95
N VAL A 181 4.61 18.18 3.85
CA VAL A 181 3.78 18.47 2.67
C VAL A 181 4.25 19.79 2.07
N SER A 182 4.25 19.90 0.76
CA SER A 182 4.62 21.14 0.06
C SER A 182 3.76 21.33 -1.18
N LEU A 183 3.31 22.55 -1.44
CA LEU A 183 2.82 22.92 -2.76
C LEU A 183 4.02 23.27 -3.63
N THR A 184 4.12 22.68 -4.82
CA THR A 184 5.29 22.81 -5.69
C THR A 184 4.89 23.25 -7.11
N GLY A 185 5.87 23.57 -7.94
CA GLY A 185 5.60 23.90 -9.35
C GLY A 185 4.77 25.17 -9.52
N LEU A 186 4.87 26.10 -8.56
CA LEU A 186 4.13 27.36 -8.54
C LEU A 186 4.82 28.45 -9.38
N SER A 187 4.03 29.38 -9.90
CA SER A 187 4.53 30.58 -10.60
C SER A 187 5.33 31.47 -9.67
N THR A 188 6.47 31.96 -10.16
CA THR A 188 7.34 32.93 -9.46
C THR A 188 7.07 34.38 -9.85
N GLU A 189 5.95 34.63 -10.53
CA GLU A 189 5.54 35.98 -10.93
C GLU A 189 5.41 36.91 -9.72
N ASN A 190 5.76 38.18 -9.89
CA ASN A 190 5.79 39.18 -8.83
C ASN A 190 6.67 38.80 -7.62
N GLY A 191 7.63 37.89 -7.79
CA GLY A 191 8.53 37.44 -6.72
C GLY A 191 7.91 36.39 -5.79
N ASN A 192 6.82 35.74 -6.20
CA ASN A 192 6.21 34.64 -5.44
C ASN A 192 7.13 33.39 -5.38
N PRO A 193 6.97 32.54 -4.36
CA PRO A 193 7.77 31.34 -4.21
C PRO A 193 7.31 30.21 -5.14
N ALA A 194 8.27 29.44 -5.66
CA ALA A 194 7.99 28.24 -6.48
C ALA A 194 7.50 27.03 -5.64
N GLU A 195 7.74 27.07 -4.33
CA GLU A 195 7.35 26.04 -3.35
C GLU A 195 6.82 26.72 -2.09
N ILE A 196 5.70 26.22 -1.55
CA ILE A 196 5.10 26.70 -0.30
C ILE A 196 4.95 25.54 0.68
N ALA A 197 5.46 25.72 1.90
CA ALA A 197 5.15 24.86 3.03
C ALA A 197 3.80 25.31 3.64
N PRO A 198 2.73 24.50 3.53
CA PRO A 198 1.39 24.88 3.98
C PRO A 198 1.24 24.81 5.50
N TYR A 199 0.27 25.55 6.02
CA TYR A 199 -0.18 25.51 7.40
C TYR A 199 -0.91 24.19 7.70
N ASP A 200 -0.51 23.48 8.75
CA ASP A 200 -1.21 22.29 9.24
C ASP A 200 -2.43 22.70 10.08
N LYS A 201 -3.62 22.42 9.57
CA LYS A 201 -4.90 22.68 10.24
C LYS A 201 -5.27 21.56 11.23
N GLY A 202 -4.52 20.47 11.26
CA GLY A 202 -4.83 19.23 11.96
C GLY A 202 -5.75 18.32 11.15
N GLY A 203 -5.81 17.04 11.53
CA GLY A 203 -6.63 16.04 10.85
C GLY A 203 -6.22 15.84 9.39
N ASP A 204 -4.90 15.78 9.13
CA ASP A 204 -4.30 15.54 7.80
C ASP A 204 -4.68 16.58 6.74
N THR A 205 -5.09 17.77 7.19
CA THR A 205 -5.52 18.88 6.35
C THR A 205 -4.50 20.01 6.40
N TYR A 206 -3.95 20.34 5.24
CA TYR A 206 -2.94 21.37 5.06
C TYR A 206 -3.51 22.48 4.18
N THR A 207 -3.24 23.74 4.48
CA THR A 207 -3.76 24.87 3.70
C THR A 207 -2.71 25.94 3.46
N ALA A 208 -2.73 26.55 2.29
CA ALA A 208 -1.84 27.64 1.92
C ALA A 208 -2.57 28.68 1.07
N LEU A 209 -2.10 29.92 1.16
CA LEU A 209 -2.46 30.98 0.25
C LEU A 209 -1.45 31.03 -0.88
N VAL A 210 -1.95 31.14 -2.10
CA VAL A 210 -1.14 31.21 -3.31
C VAL A 210 -1.54 32.44 -4.12
N ALA A 211 -0.59 32.98 -4.88
CA ALA A 211 -0.93 33.95 -5.91
C ALA A 211 -1.84 33.29 -6.97
N PRO A 212 -2.89 33.99 -7.46
CA PRO A 212 -3.71 33.49 -8.55
C PRO A 212 -2.87 33.13 -9.77
N GLN A 213 -3.08 31.95 -10.34
CA GLN A 213 -2.25 31.40 -11.40
C GLN A 213 -2.93 30.22 -12.10
N THR A 214 -2.45 29.86 -13.29
CA THR A 214 -2.83 28.61 -13.95
C THR A 214 -1.76 27.55 -13.74
N VAL A 215 -2.13 26.41 -13.16
CA VAL A 215 -1.28 25.23 -13.04
C VAL A 215 -1.56 24.30 -14.21
N ALA A 216 -0.59 24.12 -15.11
CA ALA A 216 -0.74 23.30 -16.30
C ALA A 216 -0.84 21.80 -15.98
N ALA A 217 -1.55 21.05 -16.82
CA ALA A 217 -1.64 19.60 -16.75
C ALA A 217 -0.24 18.95 -16.75
N GLY A 218 -0.06 17.92 -15.92
CA GLY A 218 1.21 17.22 -15.73
C GLY A 218 2.18 17.90 -14.76
N THR A 219 1.92 19.13 -14.32
CA THR A 219 2.75 19.84 -13.33
C THR A 219 2.59 19.19 -11.96
N ALA A 220 3.71 18.83 -11.32
CA ALA A 220 3.71 18.34 -9.95
C ALA A 220 3.45 19.49 -8.97
N PHE A 221 2.30 19.46 -8.29
CA PHE A 221 1.82 20.59 -7.51
C PHE A 221 1.61 20.30 -6.02
N ILE A 222 1.59 19.02 -5.62
CA ILE A 222 1.63 18.60 -4.21
C ILE A 222 2.75 17.57 -4.08
N THR A 223 3.68 17.83 -3.17
CA THR A 223 4.77 16.91 -2.83
C THR A 223 4.67 16.49 -1.37
N CYS A 224 4.64 15.19 -1.12
CA CYS A 224 4.65 14.59 0.22
C CYS A 224 5.98 13.85 0.43
N LYS A 225 6.74 14.23 1.46
CA LYS A 225 7.99 13.56 1.84
C LYS A 225 7.75 12.76 3.11
N PHE A 226 8.19 11.51 3.14
CA PHE A 226 8.07 10.60 4.27
C PHE A 226 9.37 10.54 5.08
N THR A 227 9.27 10.11 6.35
CA THR A 227 10.43 9.99 7.26
C THR A 227 11.44 8.94 6.80
N ASN A 228 11.00 7.94 6.04
CA ASN A 228 11.84 6.91 5.42
C ASN A 228 12.53 7.37 4.12
N GLY A 229 12.34 8.63 3.70
CA GLY A 229 12.96 9.19 2.50
C GLY A 229 12.14 9.03 1.21
N LYS A 230 10.99 8.32 1.22
CA LYS A 230 10.09 8.26 0.06
C LYS A 230 9.52 9.65 -0.24
N VAL A 231 9.33 9.95 -1.52
CA VAL A 231 8.75 11.22 -2.00
C VAL A 231 7.65 10.92 -3.01
N PHE A 232 6.45 11.43 -2.76
CA PHE A 232 5.31 11.32 -3.66
C PHE A 232 4.96 12.69 -4.22
N ALA A 233 4.76 12.77 -5.53
CA ALA A 233 4.40 13.99 -6.23
C ALA A 233 3.09 13.79 -7.01
N TYR A 234 2.08 14.59 -6.71
CA TYR A 234 0.81 14.60 -7.42
C TYR A 234 0.84 15.63 -8.52
N LYS A 235 0.40 15.21 -9.71
CA LYS A 235 0.41 16.03 -10.92
C LYS A 235 -1.00 16.48 -11.26
N MET A 236 -1.13 17.71 -11.76
CA MET A 236 -2.41 18.20 -12.25
C MET A 236 -2.91 17.34 -13.40
N LYS A 237 -4.19 16.95 -13.35
CA LYS A 237 -4.81 16.17 -14.41
C LYS A 237 -5.14 17.04 -15.63
N ASN A 238 -5.63 18.24 -15.38
CA ASN A 238 -6.02 19.22 -16.39
C ASN A 238 -5.44 20.59 -16.01
N ASP A 239 -5.29 21.47 -16.99
CA ASP A 239 -5.00 22.88 -16.74
C ASP A 239 -6.04 23.44 -15.78
N THR A 240 -5.58 23.99 -14.66
CA THR A 240 -6.45 24.48 -13.60
C THR A 240 -6.07 25.91 -13.24
N GLU A 241 -7.04 26.81 -13.37
CA GLU A 241 -6.89 28.22 -13.00
C GLU A 241 -7.30 28.41 -11.53
N TRP A 242 -6.35 28.81 -10.69
CA TRP A 242 -6.57 29.24 -9.31
C TRP A 242 -6.84 30.73 -9.27
N LYS A 243 -8.05 31.11 -8.90
CA LYS A 243 -8.55 32.49 -8.93
C LYS A 243 -8.48 33.15 -7.56
N ALA A 244 -8.29 34.46 -7.58
CA ALA A 244 -8.42 35.30 -6.40
C ALA A 244 -9.80 35.11 -5.75
N GLY A 245 -9.83 34.93 -4.43
CA GLY A 245 -11.10 34.78 -3.71
C GLY A 245 -11.74 33.42 -3.83
N GLU A 246 -11.05 32.39 -4.32
CA GLU A 246 -11.59 31.04 -4.44
C GLU A 246 -10.80 30.04 -3.58
N GLU A 247 -11.43 28.92 -3.20
CA GLU A 247 -10.78 27.79 -2.53
C GLU A 247 -10.77 26.54 -3.42
N TYR A 248 -9.62 25.88 -3.46
CA TYR A 248 -9.42 24.64 -4.18
C TYR A 248 -8.98 23.55 -3.21
N THR A 249 -9.81 22.52 -3.07
CA THR A 249 -9.54 21.38 -2.18
C THR A 249 -9.10 20.16 -2.97
N TYR A 250 -7.95 19.62 -2.62
CA TYR A 250 -7.35 18.41 -3.21
C TYR A 250 -7.27 17.31 -2.16
N THR A 251 -8.08 16.27 -2.32
CA THR A 251 -7.94 15.04 -1.53
C THR A 251 -6.99 14.10 -2.25
N VAL A 252 -5.86 13.77 -1.60
CA VAL A 252 -4.82 12.92 -2.17
C VAL A 252 -4.61 11.67 -1.30
N SER A 253 -4.78 10.50 -1.92
CA SER A 253 -4.53 9.21 -1.28
C SER A 253 -3.07 8.83 -1.40
N LEU A 254 -2.44 8.56 -0.26
CA LEU A 254 -1.05 8.11 -0.12
C LEU A 254 -0.97 6.59 0.07
N ALA A 255 -2.00 5.84 -0.31
CA ALA A 255 -2.01 4.37 -0.22
C ALA A 255 -0.81 3.71 -0.93
N ALA A 256 -0.34 4.32 -2.03
CA ALA A 256 0.86 3.88 -2.75
C ALA A 256 2.17 4.06 -1.95
N ALA A 257 2.15 4.84 -0.87
CA ALA A 257 3.27 4.98 0.04
C ALA A 257 3.43 3.76 0.95
N LYS A 258 2.34 3.02 1.23
CA LYS A 258 2.40 1.80 2.05
C LYS A 258 3.47 0.87 1.49
N ASP A 259 4.44 0.52 2.33
CA ASP A 259 5.41 -0.52 2.01
C ASP A 259 4.67 -1.81 1.58
N PRO A 260 4.84 -2.25 0.32
CA PRO A 260 4.15 -3.44 -0.18
C PRO A 260 4.78 -4.74 0.32
N GLY A 261 5.88 -4.67 1.11
CA GLY A 261 6.62 -5.82 1.63
C GLY A 261 7.69 -6.36 0.67
N TYR A 262 7.96 -5.64 -0.40
CA TYR A 262 8.99 -5.95 -1.39
C TYR A 262 9.55 -4.70 -2.07
N THR A 263 10.73 -4.83 -2.66
CA THR A 263 11.27 -3.84 -3.63
C THR A 263 11.28 -4.44 -5.03
N VAL A 264 11.28 -3.59 -6.07
CA VAL A 264 11.36 -4.02 -7.47
C VAL A 264 12.65 -3.49 -8.08
N SER A 265 13.35 -4.31 -8.84
CA SER A 265 14.50 -3.89 -9.65
C SER A 265 14.11 -2.84 -10.69
N GLU A 266 15.09 -2.06 -11.16
CA GLU A 266 14.86 -0.98 -12.15
C GLU A 266 14.19 -1.45 -13.44
N ASP A 267 14.46 -2.69 -13.86
CA ASP A 267 13.86 -3.32 -15.05
C ASP A 267 12.41 -3.81 -14.83
N GLY A 268 11.89 -3.71 -13.60
CA GLY A 268 10.56 -4.14 -13.22
C GLY A 268 10.36 -5.66 -13.13
N ARG A 269 11.43 -6.47 -13.25
CA ARG A 269 11.34 -7.94 -13.36
C ARG A 269 11.60 -8.69 -12.06
N THR A 270 12.37 -8.13 -11.12
CA THR A 270 12.79 -8.83 -9.91
C THR A 270 12.18 -8.20 -8.67
N TYR A 271 11.50 -9.00 -7.87
CA TYR A 271 10.81 -8.61 -6.65
C TYR A 271 11.58 -9.17 -5.46
N ASN A 272 12.27 -8.30 -4.71
CA ASN A 272 12.97 -8.69 -3.48
C ASN A 272 12.00 -8.58 -2.31
N VAL A 273 11.51 -9.72 -1.83
CA VAL A 273 10.47 -9.86 -0.81
C VAL A 273 11.10 -10.03 0.57
N TYR A 274 10.59 -9.32 1.57
CA TYR A 274 11.10 -9.37 2.95
C TYR A 274 10.02 -9.49 4.03
N THR A 275 8.73 -9.50 3.66
CA THR A 275 7.60 -9.75 4.58
C THR A 275 6.60 -10.75 4.01
N ASP A 276 5.76 -11.31 4.88
CA ASP A 276 4.63 -12.17 4.52
C ASP A 276 3.61 -11.44 3.64
N GLU A 277 3.34 -10.16 3.93
CA GLU A 277 2.49 -9.31 3.11
C GLU A 277 3.10 -9.12 1.71
N GLY A 278 4.42 -8.94 1.64
CA GLY A 278 5.16 -8.87 0.38
C GLY A 278 4.99 -10.12 -0.47
N LEU A 279 5.16 -11.30 0.14
CA LEU A 279 5.04 -12.56 -0.58
C LEU A 279 3.61 -12.77 -1.10
N ARG A 280 2.59 -12.45 -0.29
CA ARG A 280 1.18 -12.49 -0.73
C ARG A 280 0.91 -11.48 -1.85
N ASN A 281 1.44 -10.27 -1.76
CA ASN A 281 1.23 -9.25 -2.79
C ASN A 281 1.88 -9.66 -4.12
N VAL A 282 3.10 -10.20 -4.09
CA VAL A 282 3.75 -10.73 -5.30
C VAL A 282 2.98 -11.94 -5.86
N ALA A 283 2.44 -12.82 -5.00
CA ALA A 283 1.59 -13.92 -5.46
C ALA A 283 0.33 -13.42 -6.20
N LYS A 284 -0.28 -12.32 -5.75
CA LYS A 284 -1.40 -11.68 -6.47
C LYS A 284 -0.98 -11.15 -7.85
N LEU A 285 0.21 -10.58 -7.99
CA LEU A 285 0.72 -10.16 -9.31
C LEU A 285 0.80 -11.34 -10.29
N VAL A 286 1.23 -12.52 -9.80
CA VAL A 286 1.27 -13.73 -10.64
C VAL A 286 -0.14 -14.25 -10.93
N ASN A 287 -1.02 -14.24 -9.93
CA ASN A 287 -2.34 -14.89 -9.97
C ASN A 287 -3.41 -14.06 -10.68
N GLU A 288 -3.34 -12.74 -10.59
CA GLU A 288 -4.40 -11.82 -11.03
C GLU A 288 -3.95 -10.98 -12.23
N GLU A 289 -2.68 -10.53 -12.23
CA GLU A 289 -2.10 -9.74 -13.33
C GLU A 289 -1.32 -10.59 -14.34
N TRP A 290 -1.22 -11.91 -14.12
CA TRP A 290 -0.53 -12.85 -15.00
C TRP A 290 0.93 -12.51 -15.27
N LYS A 291 1.62 -11.94 -14.28
CA LYS A 291 3.07 -11.73 -14.31
C LYS A 291 3.81 -13.06 -14.09
N LEU A 292 3.69 -13.99 -15.04
CA LEU A 292 4.14 -15.38 -14.89
C LEU A 292 5.67 -15.54 -14.95
N ASP A 293 6.39 -14.56 -15.49
CA ASP A 293 7.82 -14.60 -15.80
C ASP A 293 8.68 -13.68 -14.91
N ILE A 294 8.12 -13.15 -13.83
CA ILE A 294 8.85 -12.32 -12.86
C ILE A 294 9.74 -13.17 -11.96
N ASN A 295 10.84 -12.59 -11.51
CA ASN A 295 11.71 -13.19 -10.51
C ASN A 295 11.28 -12.76 -9.11
N ILE A 296 11.23 -13.71 -8.19
CA ILE A 296 10.87 -13.52 -6.79
C ILE A 296 12.07 -13.96 -5.97
N ILE A 297 12.67 -13.04 -5.22
CA ILE A 297 13.83 -13.32 -4.38
C ILE A 297 13.44 -13.03 -2.94
N LEU A 298 13.53 -14.02 -2.06
CA LEU A 298 13.42 -13.75 -0.63
C LEU A 298 14.72 -13.14 -0.12
N THR A 299 14.58 -12.09 0.68
CA THR A 299 15.70 -11.39 1.34
C THR A 299 15.61 -11.48 2.87
N ASN A 300 14.58 -12.16 3.37
CA ASN A 300 14.37 -12.44 4.78
C ASN A 300 13.56 -13.73 4.93
N ASN A 301 13.56 -14.28 6.15
CA ASN A 301 12.63 -15.34 6.52
C ASN A 301 11.18 -14.79 6.51
N ILE A 302 10.24 -15.63 6.10
CA ILE A 302 8.82 -15.29 5.98
C ILE A 302 8.00 -16.19 6.91
N ASP A 303 7.11 -15.60 7.71
CA ASP A 303 6.19 -16.33 8.57
C ASP A 303 4.77 -16.24 8.02
N LEU A 304 4.22 -17.38 7.58
CA LEU A 304 2.85 -17.52 7.08
C LEU A 304 1.92 -18.17 8.10
N THR A 305 2.32 -18.30 9.36
CA THR A 305 1.52 -18.95 10.40
C THR A 305 0.16 -18.28 10.55
N GLY A 306 -0.91 -19.08 10.52
CA GLY A 306 -2.29 -18.60 10.65
C GLY A 306 -2.87 -17.95 9.38
N ILE A 307 -2.13 -17.96 8.27
CA ILE A 307 -2.59 -17.45 6.98
C ILE A 307 -2.96 -18.63 6.07
N ASP A 308 -4.18 -18.59 5.53
CA ASP A 308 -4.58 -19.51 4.45
C ASP A 308 -3.98 -19.03 3.13
N TRP A 309 -3.02 -19.80 2.62
CA TRP A 309 -2.22 -19.46 1.46
C TRP A 309 -2.91 -19.86 0.16
N THR A 310 -3.08 -18.89 -0.74
CA THR A 310 -3.40 -19.16 -2.14
C THR A 310 -2.10 -19.48 -2.89
N PRO A 311 -1.94 -20.69 -3.46
CA PRO A 311 -0.74 -21.06 -4.20
C PRO A 311 -0.38 -20.05 -5.30
N ILE A 312 0.90 -19.87 -5.58
CA ILE A 312 1.35 -19.07 -6.74
C ILE A 312 1.05 -19.85 -8.02
N CYS A 313 0.37 -19.21 -8.96
CA CYS A 313 -0.13 -19.76 -10.21
C CYS A 313 -1.04 -21.01 -10.03
N PRO A 314 -2.23 -20.87 -9.40
CA PRO A 314 -3.14 -21.99 -9.19
C PRO A 314 -4.03 -22.29 -10.40
N ASP A 315 -4.11 -21.40 -11.38
CA ASP A 315 -5.02 -21.49 -12.54
C ASP A 315 -4.63 -22.61 -13.52
N ASN A 316 -5.61 -23.44 -13.93
CA ASN A 316 -5.41 -24.62 -14.79
C ASN A 316 -4.77 -24.32 -16.16
N SER A 317 -4.88 -23.10 -16.66
CA SER A 317 -4.38 -22.69 -17.98
C SER A 317 -3.03 -21.98 -17.92
N LYS A 318 -2.55 -21.63 -16.73
CA LYS A 318 -1.35 -20.84 -16.50
C LYS A 318 -0.27 -21.67 -15.81
N LYS A 319 0.98 -21.27 -16.01
CA LYS A 319 2.14 -21.88 -15.38
C LYS A 319 3.16 -20.80 -15.06
N TYR A 320 3.76 -20.85 -13.88
CA TYR A 320 4.83 -19.94 -13.51
C TYR A 320 6.12 -20.29 -14.28
N THR A 321 6.70 -19.33 -14.98
CA THR A 321 7.90 -19.51 -15.81
C THR A 321 9.07 -18.62 -15.37
N GLY A 322 8.90 -17.85 -14.29
CA GLY A 322 9.95 -17.05 -13.69
C GLY A 322 10.87 -17.86 -12.75
N THR A 323 11.72 -17.15 -12.01
CA THR A 323 12.57 -17.75 -10.97
C THR A 323 12.12 -17.32 -9.58
N PHE A 324 11.80 -18.28 -8.73
CA PHE A 324 11.70 -18.09 -7.29
C PHE A 324 13.00 -18.55 -6.64
N ASP A 325 13.75 -17.63 -6.04
CA ASP A 325 14.95 -17.91 -5.26
C ASP A 325 14.68 -17.58 -3.79
N GLY A 326 14.59 -18.61 -2.95
CA GLY A 326 14.41 -18.43 -1.52
C GLY A 326 15.64 -17.86 -0.82
N GLY A 327 16.81 -17.76 -1.48
CA GLY A 327 18.02 -17.20 -0.85
C GLY A 327 18.51 -17.99 0.36
N ASN A 328 18.13 -19.27 0.48
CA ASN A 328 18.25 -20.13 1.67
C ASN A 328 17.46 -19.64 2.90
N HIS A 329 16.50 -18.74 2.71
CA HIS A 329 15.57 -18.31 3.75
C HIS A 329 14.47 -19.35 4.00
N THR A 330 13.89 -19.25 5.19
CA THR A 330 12.79 -20.10 5.64
C THR A 330 11.44 -19.44 5.41
N ILE A 331 10.48 -20.22 4.90
CA ILE A 331 9.04 -19.90 4.98
C ILE A 331 8.42 -20.84 6.01
N THR A 332 7.89 -20.28 7.09
CA THR A 332 7.28 -21.03 8.19
C THR A 332 5.76 -21.01 8.07
N GLY A 333 5.09 -22.12 8.45
CA GLY A 333 3.65 -22.14 8.68
C GLY A 333 2.78 -22.12 7.42
N LEU A 334 3.36 -22.43 6.24
CA LEU A 334 2.63 -22.48 4.97
C LEU A 334 1.41 -23.42 5.08
N THR A 335 0.22 -22.83 5.12
CA THR A 335 -1.04 -23.54 5.25
C THR A 335 -1.87 -23.37 4.00
N VAL A 336 -2.32 -24.46 3.38
CA VAL A 336 -3.21 -24.40 2.21
C VAL A 336 -4.43 -25.26 2.51
N THR A 337 -5.59 -24.60 2.65
CA THR A 337 -6.88 -25.26 2.82
C THR A 337 -7.79 -24.92 1.64
N GLY A 338 -8.44 -25.93 1.03
CA GLY A 338 -9.43 -25.69 -0.03
C GLY A 338 -8.92 -25.57 -1.47
N SER A 339 -7.63 -25.80 -1.74
CA SER A 339 -7.19 -26.03 -3.13
C SER A 339 -7.75 -27.37 -3.64
N ASN A 340 -8.46 -27.36 -4.76
CA ASN A 340 -9.11 -28.56 -5.29
C ASN A 340 -8.23 -29.34 -6.27
N ARG A 341 -7.14 -28.76 -6.80
CA ARG A 341 -6.34 -29.44 -7.84
C ARG A 341 -4.84 -29.32 -7.69
N TYR A 342 -4.29 -28.14 -7.43
CA TYR A 342 -2.85 -27.94 -7.32
C TYR A 342 -2.51 -27.18 -6.04
N ALA A 343 -1.74 -27.78 -5.15
CA ALA A 343 -1.38 -27.17 -3.87
C ALA A 343 0.09 -27.30 -3.52
N GLY A 344 0.57 -26.26 -2.84
CA GLY A 344 1.93 -26.04 -2.38
C GLY A 344 2.20 -24.54 -2.28
N LEU A 345 3.47 -24.16 -2.13
CA LEU A 345 3.88 -22.76 -2.33
C LEU A 345 3.46 -22.29 -3.74
N PHE A 346 3.67 -23.16 -4.74
CA PHE A 346 3.20 -23.03 -6.11
C PHE A 346 2.08 -24.03 -6.41
N GLY A 347 1.08 -23.58 -7.18
CA GLY A 347 0.14 -24.48 -7.84
C GLY A 347 0.84 -25.17 -9.00
N GLN A 348 1.31 -24.38 -9.96
CA GLN A 348 1.93 -24.88 -11.19
C GLN A 348 3.24 -24.18 -11.56
N ILE A 349 4.26 -24.98 -11.88
CA ILE A 349 5.51 -24.52 -12.48
C ILE A 349 5.56 -24.99 -13.94
N GLY A 350 5.94 -24.11 -14.85
CA GLY A 350 6.00 -24.37 -16.29
C GLY A 350 7.42 -24.53 -16.83
N PRO A 351 7.55 -24.73 -18.15
CA PRO A 351 8.85 -24.88 -18.80
C PRO A 351 9.72 -23.65 -18.57
N GLY A 352 10.94 -23.86 -18.07
CA GLY A 352 11.88 -22.79 -17.73
C GLY A 352 11.64 -22.14 -16.36
N GLY A 353 10.48 -22.39 -15.73
CA GLY A 353 10.21 -21.97 -14.36
C GLY A 353 11.14 -22.67 -13.38
N THR A 354 11.68 -21.92 -12.43
CA THR A 354 12.63 -22.42 -11.43
C THR A 354 12.21 -22.02 -10.03
N VAL A 355 12.21 -22.97 -9.09
CA VAL A 355 12.04 -22.72 -7.66
C VAL A 355 13.22 -23.30 -6.93
N LYS A 356 13.99 -22.46 -6.23
CA LYS A 356 15.22 -22.91 -5.59
C LYS A 356 15.52 -22.27 -4.24
N ASN A 357 16.41 -22.92 -3.49
CA ASN A 357 17.00 -22.40 -2.26
C ASN A 357 15.97 -21.97 -1.20
N VAL A 358 14.92 -22.75 -0.97
CA VAL A 358 13.89 -22.41 0.01
C VAL A 358 13.67 -23.53 1.02
N VAL A 359 13.62 -23.15 2.29
CA VAL A 359 13.32 -24.04 3.41
C VAL A 359 11.87 -23.83 3.83
N LEU A 360 11.01 -24.83 3.65
CA LEU A 360 9.62 -24.79 4.10
C LEU A 360 9.49 -25.57 5.41
N THR A 361 9.13 -24.87 6.49
CA THR A 361 8.91 -25.48 7.81
C THR A 361 7.48 -25.37 8.25
N GLU A 362 7.04 -26.37 9.03
CA GLU A 362 5.68 -26.39 9.60
C GLU A 362 4.59 -26.28 8.52
N VAL A 363 4.84 -26.90 7.36
CA VAL A 363 3.89 -26.94 6.25
C VAL A 363 2.64 -27.71 6.69
N ASN A 364 1.46 -27.19 6.36
CA ASN A 364 0.18 -27.87 6.52
C ASN A 364 -0.64 -27.73 5.24
N VAL A 365 -0.40 -28.61 4.28
CA VAL A 365 -1.07 -28.58 2.98
C VAL A 365 -2.07 -29.73 2.92
N THR A 366 -3.35 -29.41 2.72
CA THR A 366 -4.43 -30.39 2.54
C THR A 366 -5.26 -30.03 1.31
N SER A 367 -5.22 -30.85 0.26
CA SER A 367 -5.76 -30.49 -1.06
C SER A 367 -6.28 -31.70 -1.87
N GLY A 368 -6.86 -31.44 -3.04
CA GLY A 368 -7.47 -32.42 -3.93
C GLY A 368 -6.49 -33.32 -4.68
N THR A 369 -6.10 -32.93 -5.90
CA THR A 369 -5.48 -33.86 -6.86
C THR A 369 -3.95 -33.94 -6.82
N PHE A 370 -3.25 -32.80 -6.87
CA PHE A 370 -1.80 -32.74 -6.93
C PHE A 370 -1.28 -31.87 -5.79
N VAL A 371 -0.52 -32.48 -4.90
CA VAL A 371 -0.18 -31.86 -3.61
C VAL A 371 1.30 -32.02 -3.34
N GLY A 372 1.99 -30.91 -3.16
CA GLY A 372 3.39 -30.86 -2.70
C GLY A 372 3.62 -29.71 -1.73
N GLY A 373 4.70 -29.74 -0.96
CA GLY A 373 5.09 -28.58 -0.17
C GLY A 373 5.54 -27.41 -1.05
N VAL A 374 6.38 -27.69 -2.06
CA VAL A 374 6.88 -26.68 -2.99
C VAL A 374 5.89 -26.45 -4.13
N ALA A 375 5.44 -27.52 -4.79
CA ALA A 375 4.54 -27.40 -5.93
C ALA A 375 3.51 -28.53 -6.05
N GLY A 376 2.30 -28.18 -6.48
CA GLY A 376 1.29 -29.19 -6.84
C GLY A 376 1.72 -29.96 -8.10
N TRP A 377 1.86 -29.25 -9.22
CA TRP A 377 2.28 -29.81 -10.51
C TRP A 377 3.41 -29.00 -11.12
N SER A 378 4.47 -29.68 -11.55
CA SER A 378 5.57 -29.09 -12.30
C SER A 378 5.63 -29.72 -13.70
N PHE A 379 5.50 -28.90 -14.74
CA PHE A 379 5.53 -29.30 -16.15
C PHE A 379 6.74 -28.66 -16.84
N GLY A 380 7.84 -29.40 -16.95
CA GLY A 380 9.10 -28.89 -17.49
C GLY A 380 9.82 -27.89 -16.57
N GLY A 381 9.37 -27.76 -15.31
CA GLY A 381 9.96 -26.87 -14.32
C GLY A 381 11.12 -27.52 -13.55
N ASN A 382 11.95 -26.67 -12.95
CA ASN A 382 13.11 -27.06 -12.16
C ASN A 382 12.89 -26.72 -10.68
N ILE A 383 13.09 -27.70 -9.81
CA ILE A 383 13.03 -27.52 -8.36
C ILE A 383 14.40 -27.92 -7.80
N GLU A 384 15.08 -27.00 -7.14
CA GLU A 384 16.48 -27.21 -6.72
C GLU A 384 16.72 -26.75 -5.28
N ASN A 385 17.41 -27.54 -4.45
CA ASN A 385 17.79 -27.13 -3.09
C ASN A 385 16.59 -26.64 -2.25
N CYS A 386 15.50 -27.40 -2.29
CA CYS A 386 14.30 -27.12 -1.50
C CYS A 386 14.12 -28.20 -0.42
N SER A 387 13.81 -27.79 0.80
CA SER A 387 13.53 -28.73 1.90
C SER A 387 12.14 -28.50 2.49
N VAL A 388 11.39 -29.57 2.75
CA VAL A 388 10.02 -29.48 3.30
C VAL A 388 9.89 -30.26 4.60
N SER A 389 9.28 -29.67 5.62
CA SER A 389 8.86 -30.35 6.86
C SER A 389 7.43 -29.97 7.25
N GLY A 390 6.79 -30.82 8.06
CA GLY A 390 5.37 -30.66 8.43
C GLY A 390 4.51 -31.79 7.90
N SER A 391 3.36 -31.47 7.32
CA SER A 391 2.36 -32.41 6.80
C SER A 391 1.87 -32.01 5.41
N VAL A 392 1.89 -32.97 4.49
CA VAL A 392 1.36 -32.82 3.13
C VAL A 392 0.37 -33.93 2.86
N SER A 393 -0.89 -33.57 2.65
CA SER A 393 -1.97 -34.54 2.50
C SER A 393 -2.91 -34.24 1.33
N GLY A 394 -3.33 -35.31 0.64
CA GLY A 394 -4.25 -35.26 -0.49
C GLY A 394 -5.56 -35.98 -0.20
N SER A 395 -6.63 -35.58 -0.89
CA SER A 395 -7.93 -36.25 -0.82
C SER A 395 -8.03 -37.41 -1.83
N SER A 396 -9.23 -37.85 -2.20
CA SER A 396 -9.43 -39.03 -3.07
C SER A 396 -8.83 -38.82 -4.48
N GLY A 397 -8.09 -39.81 -5.00
CA GLY A 397 -7.42 -39.74 -6.30
C GLY A 397 -6.14 -38.89 -6.31
N SER A 398 -5.55 -38.63 -5.13
CA SER A 398 -4.45 -37.69 -5.00
C SER A 398 -3.07 -38.26 -5.32
N ASN A 399 -2.25 -37.41 -5.92
CA ASN A 399 -0.82 -37.55 -6.11
C ASN A 399 -0.12 -36.61 -5.13
N VAL A 400 0.55 -37.18 -4.14
CA VAL A 400 1.09 -36.42 -3.01
C VAL A 400 2.59 -36.70 -2.89
N GLY A 401 3.38 -35.63 -2.95
CA GLY A 401 4.81 -35.67 -2.64
C GLY A 401 5.14 -34.71 -1.51
N GLY A 402 6.17 -34.98 -0.72
CA GLY A 402 6.62 -33.98 0.25
C GLY A 402 7.08 -32.68 -0.42
N VAL A 403 7.76 -32.78 -1.57
CA VAL A 403 8.25 -31.64 -2.35
C VAL A 403 7.29 -31.29 -3.48
N VAL A 404 6.95 -32.27 -4.34
CA VAL A 404 6.09 -32.06 -5.51
C VAL A 404 5.02 -33.14 -5.68
N GLY A 405 3.78 -32.77 -5.96
CA GLY A 405 2.71 -33.74 -6.22
C GLY A 405 2.95 -34.55 -7.50
N TYR A 406 3.14 -33.83 -8.61
CA TYR A 406 3.42 -34.43 -9.92
C TYR A 406 4.53 -33.68 -10.65
N GLN A 407 5.58 -34.39 -11.05
CA GLN A 407 6.66 -33.87 -11.89
C GLN A 407 6.56 -34.47 -13.29
N GLN A 408 6.38 -33.62 -14.29
CA GLN A 408 6.30 -33.99 -15.70
C GLN A 408 7.42 -33.32 -16.48
N GLY A 409 8.43 -34.09 -16.90
CA GLY A 409 9.66 -33.52 -17.43
C GLY A 409 10.41 -32.68 -16.38
N GLY A 410 11.36 -31.84 -16.81
CA GLY A 410 12.12 -30.96 -15.90
C GLY A 410 12.98 -31.72 -14.89
N SER A 411 13.31 -31.08 -13.77
CA SER A 411 14.21 -31.64 -12.76
C SER A 411 13.78 -31.36 -11.32
N ILE A 412 14.09 -32.31 -10.44
CA ILE A 412 14.08 -32.14 -8.99
C ILE A 412 15.49 -32.54 -8.52
N THR A 413 16.23 -31.57 -8.00
CA THR A 413 17.66 -31.76 -7.68
C THR A 413 17.97 -31.26 -6.28
N GLY A 414 18.67 -32.06 -5.49
CA GLY A 414 19.12 -31.64 -4.16
C GLY A 414 17.99 -31.28 -3.20
N CYS A 415 16.81 -31.88 -3.38
CA CYS A 415 15.64 -31.60 -2.56
C CYS A 415 15.47 -32.63 -1.45
N SER A 416 14.91 -32.20 -0.32
CA SER A 416 14.65 -33.07 0.81
C SER A 416 13.26 -32.89 1.40
N SER A 417 12.77 -33.94 2.05
CA SER A 417 11.51 -33.88 2.77
C SER A 417 11.55 -34.69 4.05
N SER A 418 11.25 -34.03 5.17
CA SER A 418 10.92 -34.69 6.44
C SER A 418 9.42 -34.63 6.75
N ALA A 419 8.61 -34.18 5.80
CA ALA A 419 7.17 -34.06 5.98
C ALA A 419 6.50 -35.44 6.05
N THR A 420 5.48 -35.55 6.89
CA THR A 420 4.57 -36.69 6.84
C THR A 420 3.69 -36.55 5.61
N VAL A 421 3.72 -37.55 4.73
CA VAL A 421 3.00 -37.55 3.46
C VAL A 421 1.82 -38.51 3.52
N LYS A 422 0.64 -38.02 3.14
CA LYS A 422 -0.58 -38.82 3.08
C LYS A 422 -1.27 -38.67 1.72
N GLY A 423 -1.32 -39.75 0.95
CA GLY A 423 -2.00 -39.78 -0.36
C GLY A 423 -3.01 -40.92 -0.46
N THR A 424 -3.82 -40.91 -1.51
CA THR A 424 -4.87 -41.94 -1.72
C THR A 424 -4.72 -42.71 -3.04
N GLN A 425 -3.99 -42.17 -4.02
CA GLN A 425 -3.65 -42.87 -5.25
C GLN A 425 -2.14 -43.10 -5.34
N ARG A 426 -1.34 -42.02 -5.24
CA ARG A 426 0.12 -42.09 -5.33
C ARG A 426 0.76 -41.21 -4.28
N ALA A 427 1.66 -41.76 -3.49
CA ALA A 427 2.31 -41.05 -2.39
C ALA A 427 3.82 -41.31 -2.39
N GLY A 428 4.62 -40.26 -2.29
CA GLY A 428 6.06 -40.37 -2.14
C GLY A 428 6.64 -39.33 -1.19
N GLY A 429 7.71 -39.67 -0.48
CA GLY A 429 8.33 -38.74 0.46
C GLY A 429 8.85 -37.46 -0.21
N VAL A 430 9.32 -37.55 -1.47
CA VAL A 430 9.74 -36.39 -2.28
C VAL A 430 8.69 -36.07 -3.36
N ALA A 431 8.31 -37.06 -4.17
CA ALA A 431 7.38 -36.85 -5.29
C ALA A 431 6.24 -37.87 -5.31
N GLY A 432 5.01 -37.44 -5.59
CA GLY A 432 3.90 -38.37 -5.80
C GLY A 432 4.07 -39.16 -7.10
N THR A 433 4.28 -38.43 -8.20
CA THR A 433 4.56 -39.00 -9.53
C THR A 433 5.74 -38.30 -10.18
N THR A 434 6.57 -39.06 -10.91
CA THR A 434 7.53 -38.54 -11.89
C THR A 434 7.27 -39.17 -13.26
N ASN A 435 7.24 -38.38 -14.33
CA ASN A 435 6.93 -38.86 -15.68
C ASN A 435 7.56 -38.01 -16.80
N SER A 436 7.43 -38.47 -18.05
CA SER A 436 7.76 -37.74 -19.28
C SER A 436 9.23 -37.27 -19.35
N GLY A 437 10.17 -38.14 -18.95
CA GLY A 437 11.60 -37.83 -18.99
C GLY A 437 12.04 -36.85 -17.90
N ALA A 438 11.30 -36.74 -16.79
CA ALA A 438 11.76 -36.01 -15.62
C ALA A 438 13.07 -36.62 -15.07
N THR A 439 13.78 -35.82 -14.27
CA THR A 439 14.96 -36.26 -13.54
C THR A 439 14.79 -35.99 -12.05
N LEU A 440 15.22 -36.96 -11.23
CA LEU A 440 15.26 -36.85 -9.78
C LEU A 440 16.66 -37.22 -9.31
N THR A 441 17.41 -36.24 -8.84
CA THR A 441 18.85 -36.40 -8.53
C THR A 441 19.17 -35.89 -7.14
N ALA A 442 19.96 -36.64 -6.37
CA ALA A 442 20.43 -36.23 -5.05
C ALA A 442 19.28 -35.84 -4.10
N CYS A 443 18.17 -36.59 -4.10
CA CYS A 443 17.00 -36.26 -3.29
C CYS A 443 16.78 -37.27 -2.19
N TYR A 444 16.23 -36.83 -1.05
CA TYR A 444 15.98 -37.75 0.05
C TYR A 444 14.73 -37.44 0.88
N ALA A 445 14.19 -38.48 1.50
CA ALA A 445 13.04 -38.36 2.38
C ALA A 445 13.25 -39.07 3.73
N THR A 446 12.84 -38.40 4.80
CA THR A 446 12.90 -38.95 6.16
C THR A 446 11.55 -39.05 6.84
N GLY A 447 10.52 -38.36 6.34
CA GLY A 447 9.16 -38.43 6.88
C GLY A 447 8.42 -39.67 6.41
N ASP A 448 7.43 -40.09 7.21
CA ASP A 448 6.61 -41.27 6.91
C ASP A 448 5.64 -40.99 5.75
N VAL A 449 5.38 -42.03 4.95
CA VAL A 449 4.43 -42.03 3.84
C VAL A 449 3.29 -42.98 4.18
N THR A 450 2.06 -42.48 4.13
CA THR A 450 0.85 -43.26 4.37
C THR A 450 -0.07 -43.19 3.16
N LEU A 451 -0.47 -44.35 2.64
CA LEU A 451 -1.56 -44.47 1.68
C LEU A 451 -2.87 -44.75 2.41
N GLU A 452 -3.81 -43.82 2.33
CA GLU A 452 -5.18 -44.04 2.82
C GLU A 452 -6.05 -44.59 1.71
N ILE A 453 -6.32 -45.88 1.80
CA ILE A 453 -6.99 -46.66 0.78
C ILE A 453 -8.50 -46.56 0.99
N ALA A 454 -9.15 -45.83 0.10
CA ALA A 454 -10.59 -45.84 -0.13
C ALA A 454 -11.05 -46.13 -1.60
N PRO A 455 -10.19 -46.11 -2.65
CA PRO A 455 -10.65 -46.29 -4.04
C PRO A 455 -10.44 -47.69 -4.64
N THR A 456 -11.03 -47.92 -5.81
CA THR A 456 -10.93 -49.13 -6.64
C THR A 456 -9.77 -49.12 -7.65
N GLU A 457 -8.74 -48.30 -7.41
CA GLU A 457 -7.64 -48.06 -8.36
C GLU A 457 -6.32 -48.70 -7.88
N ASN A 458 -5.34 -48.77 -8.79
CA ASN A 458 -3.98 -49.14 -8.42
C ASN A 458 -3.37 -48.02 -7.58
N ILE A 459 -2.79 -48.38 -6.45
CA ILE A 459 -2.17 -47.44 -5.53
C ILE A 459 -0.67 -47.68 -5.42
N SER A 460 0.08 -46.60 -5.26
CA SER A 460 1.54 -46.63 -5.34
C SER A 460 2.18 -45.79 -4.25
N GLY A 461 2.98 -46.43 -3.39
CA GLY A 461 3.60 -45.80 -2.24
C GLY A 461 5.10 -46.07 -2.23
N GLY A 462 5.91 -45.02 -2.24
CA GLY A 462 7.36 -45.15 -2.16
C GLY A 462 7.98 -44.18 -1.17
N GLY A 463 9.11 -44.56 -0.58
CA GLY A 463 9.81 -43.68 0.35
C GLY A 463 10.27 -42.38 -0.31
N VAL A 464 10.66 -42.40 -1.58
CA VAL A 464 11.04 -41.22 -2.37
C VAL A 464 9.96 -40.86 -3.38
N VAL A 465 9.56 -41.80 -4.24
CA VAL A 465 8.56 -41.56 -5.30
C VAL A 465 7.45 -42.59 -5.21
N GLY A 466 6.18 -42.16 -5.27
CA GLY A 466 5.06 -43.09 -5.42
C GLY A 466 5.15 -43.85 -6.75
N PHE A 467 4.92 -43.14 -7.86
CA PHE A 467 4.95 -43.71 -9.20
C PHE A 467 6.05 -43.10 -10.07
N ASN A 468 6.98 -43.92 -10.58
CA ASN A 468 7.97 -43.53 -11.57
C ASN A 468 7.64 -44.10 -12.96
N GLY A 469 7.09 -43.26 -13.84
CA GLY A 469 6.68 -43.63 -15.21
C GLY A 469 7.81 -43.72 -16.24
N GLY A 470 9.07 -43.85 -15.81
CA GLY A 470 10.24 -43.89 -16.70
C GLY A 470 11.20 -42.70 -16.57
N SER A 471 11.15 -41.99 -15.45
CA SER A 471 12.06 -40.88 -15.12
C SER A 471 13.37 -41.40 -14.55
N SER A 472 14.48 -40.70 -14.81
CA SER A 472 15.79 -41.07 -14.24
C SER A 472 15.83 -40.73 -12.76
N ILE A 473 16.19 -41.71 -11.92
CA ILE A 473 16.37 -41.54 -10.48
C ILE A 473 17.81 -41.90 -10.12
N LEU A 474 18.53 -40.91 -9.61
CA LEU A 474 19.97 -40.97 -9.36
C LEU A 474 20.28 -40.54 -7.94
N ALA A 475 21.04 -41.38 -7.22
CA ALA A 475 21.59 -41.05 -5.92
C ALA A 475 20.54 -40.52 -4.93
N CYS A 476 19.45 -41.25 -4.75
CA CYS A 476 18.35 -40.87 -3.87
C CYS A 476 18.21 -41.86 -2.71
N TYR A 477 17.73 -41.39 -1.55
CA TYR A 477 17.44 -42.31 -0.45
C TYR A 477 16.17 -42.00 0.35
N ALA A 478 15.62 -43.03 0.99
CA ALA A 478 14.52 -42.88 1.93
C ALA A 478 14.72 -43.64 3.24
N ILE A 479 14.25 -43.04 4.33
CA ILE A 479 14.21 -43.71 5.64
C ILE A 479 12.82 -43.70 6.26
N GLY A 480 11.86 -42.92 5.75
CA GLY A 480 10.49 -42.94 6.25
C GLY A 480 9.86 -44.32 6.12
N ASN A 481 8.93 -44.65 7.01
CA ASN A 481 8.09 -45.83 6.83
C ASN A 481 7.10 -45.55 5.70
N VAL A 482 6.93 -46.53 4.82
CA VAL A 482 5.82 -46.51 3.87
C VAL A 482 4.77 -47.49 4.36
N THR A 483 3.55 -47.02 4.56
CA THR A 483 2.45 -47.84 5.07
C THR A 483 1.20 -47.59 4.25
N SER A 484 0.27 -48.54 4.33
CA SER A 484 -1.06 -48.36 3.76
C SER A 484 -2.12 -48.82 4.73
N THR A 485 -3.22 -48.07 4.81
CA THR A 485 -4.35 -48.38 5.68
C THR A 485 -5.63 -48.42 4.85
N GLY A 486 -6.46 -49.44 5.06
CA GLY A 486 -7.73 -49.62 4.34
C GLY A 486 -7.72 -50.86 3.44
N SER A 487 -8.69 -50.97 2.55
CA SER A 487 -8.86 -52.12 1.64
C SER A 487 -8.93 -51.63 0.20
N SER A 488 -8.02 -52.11 -0.67
CA SER A 488 -8.00 -51.80 -2.10
C SER A 488 -8.59 -52.97 -2.88
N THR A 489 -9.30 -52.71 -3.97
CA THR A 489 -9.64 -53.73 -4.98
C THR A 489 -8.67 -53.74 -6.16
N GLY A 490 -7.70 -52.83 -6.21
CA GLY A 490 -6.64 -52.74 -7.22
C GLY A 490 -5.28 -53.24 -6.72
N SER A 491 -4.25 -53.12 -7.56
CA SER A 491 -2.87 -53.46 -7.16
C SER A 491 -2.33 -52.46 -6.13
N VAL A 492 -1.68 -52.97 -5.09
CA VAL A 492 -1.05 -52.17 -4.05
C VAL A 492 0.46 -52.33 -4.18
N CYS A 493 1.13 -51.30 -4.72
CA CYS A 493 2.56 -51.30 -4.97
C CYS A 493 3.25 -50.45 -3.90
N ILE A 494 3.86 -51.08 -2.90
CA ILE A 494 4.58 -50.41 -1.82
C ILE A 494 6.05 -50.83 -1.85
N GLY A 495 6.95 -49.87 -1.89
CA GLY A 495 8.39 -50.12 -1.80
C GLY A 495 9.12 -49.12 -0.92
N GLY A 496 10.28 -49.52 -0.41
CA GLY A 496 11.08 -48.70 0.50
C GLY A 496 11.60 -47.41 -0.14
N LEU A 497 11.77 -47.40 -1.48
CA LEU A 497 12.18 -46.24 -2.27
C LEU A 497 11.09 -45.82 -3.27
N LEU A 498 10.58 -46.78 -4.06
CA LEU A 498 9.60 -46.54 -5.12
C LEU A 498 8.38 -47.46 -4.95
N GLY A 499 7.18 -46.94 -5.20
CA GLY A 499 5.98 -47.79 -5.32
C GLY A 499 6.01 -48.54 -6.64
N ASP A 500 5.80 -47.84 -7.74
CA ASP A 500 5.91 -48.37 -9.11
C ASP A 500 7.11 -47.77 -9.83
N ASN A 501 7.76 -48.59 -10.66
CA ASN A 501 8.93 -48.17 -11.41
C ASN A 501 9.03 -48.85 -12.79
N TYR A 502 9.28 -48.05 -13.82
CA TYR A 502 9.32 -48.48 -15.22
C TYR A 502 10.70 -48.26 -15.89
N THR A 503 11.75 -47.99 -15.12
CA THR A 503 13.12 -47.78 -15.64
C THR A 503 14.19 -48.15 -14.62
N ALA A 504 15.46 -48.22 -14.99
CA ALA A 504 16.53 -48.47 -14.02
C ALA A 504 16.75 -47.28 -13.07
N VAL A 505 17.13 -47.57 -11.82
CA VAL A 505 17.58 -46.59 -10.83
C VAL A 505 19.07 -46.72 -10.59
N THR A 506 19.75 -45.63 -10.21
CA THR A 506 21.20 -45.64 -10.00
C THR A 506 21.55 -45.16 -8.59
N ALA A 507 22.33 -45.95 -7.85
CA ALA A 507 22.81 -45.64 -6.50
C ALA A 507 21.69 -45.18 -5.54
N CYS A 508 20.55 -45.88 -5.52
CA CYS A 508 19.43 -45.49 -4.68
C CYS A 508 19.24 -46.43 -3.49
N TYR A 509 18.91 -45.87 -2.32
CA TYR A 509 18.96 -46.59 -1.05
C TYR A 509 17.70 -46.41 -0.19
N TRP A 510 17.36 -47.40 0.61
CA TRP A 510 16.26 -47.30 1.57
C TRP A 510 16.58 -48.07 2.85
N LYS A 511 15.92 -47.75 3.96
CA LYS A 511 16.20 -48.40 5.25
C LYS A 511 15.01 -49.12 5.89
N ASN A 512 13.86 -48.45 6.01
CA ASN A 512 12.81 -48.86 6.93
C ASN A 512 11.69 -49.71 6.29
N ASN A 513 11.03 -50.51 7.15
CA ASN A 513 9.75 -51.25 7.10
C ASN A 513 9.25 -51.91 5.81
N GLN A 514 10.04 -51.98 4.75
CA GLN A 514 9.70 -52.71 3.54
C GLN A 514 10.56 -53.97 3.39
N GLU A 515 10.06 -54.94 2.62
CA GLU A 515 10.81 -56.14 2.23
C GLU A 515 11.59 -55.91 0.93
N GLN A 516 11.10 -55.02 0.08
CA GLN A 516 11.67 -54.65 -1.22
C GLN A 516 11.78 -53.13 -1.38
N GLY A 517 12.79 -52.68 -2.12
CA GLY A 517 13.01 -51.26 -2.40
C GLY A 517 12.05 -50.67 -3.43
N ILE A 518 11.53 -51.52 -4.32
CA ILE A 518 10.59 -51.16 -5.38
C ILE A 518 9.37 -52.07 -5.25
N GLY A 519 8.18 -51.50 -5.09
CA GLY A 519 6.95 -52.27 -4.91
C GLY A 519 6.57 -53.08 -6.14
N TYR A 520 6.69 -52.47 -7.31
CA TYR A 520 6.47 -53.08 -8.60
C TYR A 520 7.48 -52.56 -9.63
N ASN A 521 8.25 -53.46 -10.24
CA ASN A 521 9.35 -53.12 -11.15
C ASN A 521 9.13 -53.74 -12.54
N GLN A 522 8.86 -52.91 -13.55
CA GLN A 522 8.79 -53.33 -14.96
C GLN A 522 10.02 -52.94 -15.79
N GLY A 523 11.03 -52.29 -15.18
CA GLY A 523 12.18 -51.71 -15.88
C GLY A 523 13.16 -52.71 -16.52
N GLY A 524 12.91 -54.02 -16.44
CA GLY A 524 13.66 -55.05 -17.15
C GLY A 524 15.15 -55.06 -16.83
N THR A 525 15.52 -55.45 -15.60
CA THR A 525 16.82 -55.98 -15.13
C THR A 525 16.78 -56.03 -13.60
N ASP A 526 17.56 -56.91 -12.96
CA ASP A 526 17.67 -57.11 -11.50
C ASP A 526 18.29 -55.90 -10.74
N VAL A 527 18.07 -54.67 -11.21
CA VAL A 527 18.58 -53.44 -10.59
C VAL A 527 17.52 -52.92 -9.62
N GLU A 528 17.66 -53.32 -8.36
CA GLU A 528 16.81 -52.86 -7.26
C GLU A 528 17.47 -51.73 -6.46
N ALA A 529 16.64 -50.93 -5.78
CA ALA A 529 17.11 -50.02 -4.74
C ALA A 529 17.70 -50.83 -3.56
N THR A 530 18.86 -50.41 -3.06
CA THR A 530 19.62 -51.17 -2.07
C THR A 530 19.15 -50.88 -0.65
N LYS A 531 18.84 -51.92 0.12
CA LYS A 531 18.51 -51.76 1.54
C LYS A 531 19.77 -51.47 2.36
N VAL A 532 19.75 -50.39 3.13
CA VAL A 532 20.77 -50.09 4.14
C VAL A 532 20.45 -50.87 5.40
N GLY A 533 21.38 -51.72 5.81
CA GLY A 533 21.20 -52.71 6.87
C GLY A 533 21.86 -54.03 6.51
N GLY A 534 22.20 -54.85 7.51
CA GLY A 534 23.01 -56.04 7.29
C GLY A 534 24.43 -55.67 6.88
N ASN A 535 24.82 -56.00 5.65
CA ASN A 535 26.18 -55.76 5.14
C ASN A 535 26.38 -54.39 4.48
N ILE A 536 25.30 -53.66 4.17
CA ILE A 536 25.37 -52.34 3.54
C ILE A 536 25.21 -51.25 4.60
N THR A 537 26.22 -50.39 4.72
CA THR A 537 26.21 -49.25 5.65
C THR A 537 25.85 -47.95 4.93
N TRP A 538 25.53 -46.90 5.70
CA TRP A 538 25.36 -45.56 5.13
C TRP A 538 26.64 -45.02 4.50
N GLN A 539 27.83 -45.41 4.98
CA GLN A 539 29.08 -44.99 4.35
C GLN A 539 29.20 -45.60 2.95
N ASN A 540 28.89 -46.89 2.80
CA ASN A 540 28.87 -47.53 1.47
C ASN A 540 27.90 -46.82 0.53
N ALA A 541 26.70 -46.50 1.02
CA ALA A 541 25.71 -45.76 0.24
C ALA A 541 26.20 -44.36 -0.16
N VAL A 542 26.85 -43.63 0.74
CA VAL A 542 27.41 -42.30 0.46
C VAL A 542 28.49 -42.36 -0.61
N ASP A 543 29.40 -43.33 -0.52
CA ASP A 543 30.48 -43.49 -1.49
C ASP A 543 29.92 -43.79 -2.89
N ASP A 544 28.98 -44.73 -2.98
CA ASP A 544 28.32 -45.11 -4.24
C ASP A 544 27.49 -43.96 -4.83
N MET A 545 26.71 -43.26 -4.00
CA MET A 545 25.92 -42.10 -4.42
C MET A 545 26.82 -40.99 -4.95
N ASN A 546 27.93 -40.67 -4.25
CA ASN A 546 28.86 -39.64 -4.67
C ASN A 546 29.59 -40.01 -5.96
N ASN A 547 29.99 -41.27 -6.12
CA ASN A 547 30.59 -41.76 -7.38
C ASN A 547 29.62 -41.60 -8.55
N ALA A 548 28.34 -41.94 -8.35
CA ALA A 548 27.30 -41.81 -9.37
C ALA A 548 27.02 -40.33 -9.70
N LEU A 549 26.95 -39.47 -8.69
CA LEU A 549 26.77 -38.02 -8.86
C LEU A 549 27.95 -37.38 -9.58
N GLN A 550 29.18 -37.75 -9.24
CA GLN A 550 30.38 -37.28 -9.90
C GLN A 550 30.43 -37.73 -11.36
N SER A 551 30.08 -38.99 -11.63
CA SER A 551 30.01 -39.54 -13.00
C SER A 551 28.96 -38.81 -13.85
N ALA A 552 27.89 -38.33 -13.22
CA ALA A 552 26.85 -37.52 -13.86
C ALA A 552 27.19 -36.03 -13.95
N GLY A 553 28.36 -35.58 -13.47
CA GLY A 553 28.78 -34.18 -13.48
C GLY A 553 28.01 -33.28 -12.49
N SER A 554 27.36 -33.87 -11.48
CA SER A 554 26.63 -33.11 -10.47
C SER A 554 27.56 -32.37 -9.50
N GLU A 555 27.14 -31.21 -9.02
CA GLU A 555 27.80 -30.43 -7.96
C GLU A 555 27.37 -30.91 -6.55
N TRP A 556 26.37 -31.78 -6.46
CA TRP A 556 25.83 -32.27 -5.18
C TRP A 556 26.65 -33.43 -4.62
N ARG A 557 26.92 -33.40 -3.31
CA ARG A 557 27.57 -34.50 -2.60
C ARG A 557 26.87 -34.82 -1.29
N TYR A 558 26.88 -36.09 -0.94
CA TYR A 558 26.50 -36.57 0.37
C TYR A 558 27.70 -36.61 1.31
N GLU A 559 27.49 -36.18 2.54
CA GLU A 559 28.43 -36.27 3.65
C GLU A 559 27.79 -37.01 4.82
N LEU A 560 28.52 -37.94 5.43
CA LEU A 560 28.08 -38.66 6.63
C LEU A 560 28.72 -38.06 7.88
N THR A 561 28.19 -36.93 8.34
CA THR A 561 28.65 -36.25 9.57
C THR A 561 27.92 -36.72 10.83
N GLY A 562 26.85 -37.49 10.68
CA GLY A 562 26.02 -38.00 11.77
C GLY A 562 25.44 -39.39 11.49
N LYS A 563 24.22 -39.65 11.98
CA LYS A 563 23.56 -40.95 11.81
C LYS A 563 23.04 -41.22 10.39
N LEU A 564 22.86 -40.16 9.60
CA LEU A 564 22.28 -40.19 8.27
C LEU A 564 23.12 -39.31 7.34
N PRO A 565 23.16 -39.62 6.03
CA PRO A 565 23.76 -38.74 5.05
C PRO A 565 23.07 -37.37 5.05
N THR A 566 23.84 -36.33 4.80
CA THR A 566 23.37 -34.96 4.56
C THR A 566 23.91 -34.50 3.23
N LEU A 567 23.16 -33.65 2.53
CA LEU A 567 23.50 -33.23 1.19
C LEU A 567 24.04 -31.79 1.18
N THR A 568 25.15 -31.57 0.51
CA THR A 568 25.76 -30.25 0.29
C THR A 568 26.03 -30.03 -1.19
N LYS A 569 26.01 -28.77 -1.62
CA LYS A 569 26.39 -28.35 -2.97
C LYS A 569 27.83 -27.83 -2.91
N GLN A 570 28.73 -28.40 -3.72
CA GLN A 570 30.16 -28.09 -3.73
C GLN A 570 30.51 -26.91 -4.65
#